data_AF-A0A847YGF4-F1
#
_entry.id   AF-A0A847YGF4-F1
#
_cell.length_a   1.000
_cell.length_b   1.000
_cell.length_c   1.000
_cell.angle_alpha   90.00
_cell.angle_beta   90.00
_cell.angle_gamma   90.00
#
_symmetry.space_group_name_H-M   'P 1'
#
loop_
_entity.id
_entity.type
_entity.pdbx_description
1 polymer ?
#
loop_
_entity_poly.entity_id
_entity_poly.type
_entity_poly.pdbx_seq_one_letter_code
_entity_poly.pdbx_strand_id
1 'polypeptide(L)'
;MYDELKDDALVDKVGGRFKLSTLIQKRLVALMKGAPPLVDLDTKDRMKIVLREIMEDKIYLDLHDRVRTVADLPEPGDLDLTGGGLPPA
;
A
#
# COMPACT_ATOMS: atom_id res chain seq x y z
N MET A 1 -9.23 8.18 -24.75
CA MET A 1 -10.45 7.55 -24.21
C MET A 1 -10.18 6.12 -23.69
N TYR A 2 -9.06 5.91 -22.97
CA TYR A 2 -8.73 4.65 -22.26
C TYR A 2 -8.34 4.92 -20.79
N ASP A 3 -8.53 6.16 -20.33
CA ASP A 3 -7.97 6.71 -19.10
C ASP A 3 -9.05 6.84 -18.01
N GLU A 4 -10.23 7.34 -18.39
CA GLU A 4 -11.29 7.69 -17.45
C GLU A 4 -11.87 6.47 -16.70
N LEU A 5 -11.92 5.30 -17.34
CA LEU A 5 -12.42 4.07 -16.69
C LEU A 5 -11.38 3.44 -15.74
N LYS A 6 -10.08 3.69 -15.96
CA LYS A 6 -9.03 3.22 -15.05
C LYS A 6 -8.96 4.10 -13.82
N ASP A 7 -9.07 5.41 -14.01
CA ASP A 7 -9.16 6.37 -12.91
C ASP A 7 -10.40 6.09 -12.05
N ASP A 8 -11.60 5.92 -12.64
CA ASP A 8 -12.81 5.70 -11.84
C ASP A 8 -12.77 4.37 -11.05
N ALA A 9 -12.21 3.29 -11.63
CA ALA A 9 -12.02 2.02 -10.93
C ALA A 9 -10.99 2.11 -9.79
N LEU A 10 -9.89 2.86 -10.00
CA LEU A 10 -8.91 3.14 -8.96
C LEU A 10 -9.49 4.01 -7.85
N VAL A 11 -10.29 5.01 -8.22
CA VAL A 11 -11.00 5.93 -7.32
C VAL A 11 -11.95 5.14 -6.41
N ASP A 12 -12.77 4.25 -6.97
CA ASP A 12 -13.68 3.42 -6.20
C ASP A 12 -12.90 2.50 -5.25
N LYS A 13 -11.80 1.90 -5.73
CA LYS A 13 -10.94 1.00 -4.96
C LYS A 13 -10.27 1.65 -3.75
N VAL A 14 -9.72 2.85 -3.91
CA VAL A 14 -9.04 3.58 -2.81
C VAL A 14 -10.01 4.38 -1.93
N GLY A 15 -11.28 4.47 -2.33
CA GLY A 15 -12.34 5.17 -1.60
C GLY A 15 -12.40 6.67 -1.86
N GLY A 16 -12.06 7.13 -3.07
CA GLY A 16 -12.30 8.49 -3.56
C GLY A 16 -11.11 9.14 -4.27
N ARG A 17 -11.39 10.16 -5.09
CA ARG A 17 -10.39 10.93 -5.87
C ARG A 17 -9.34 11.59 -4.98
N PHE A 18 -9.75 12.08 -3.82
CA PHE A 18 -8.86 12.71 -2.85
C PHE A 18 -7.81 11.73 -2.30
N LYS A 19 -8.26 10.53 -1.90
CA LYS A 19 -7.36 9.48 -1.40
C LYS A 19 -6.43 8.99 -2.51
N LEU A 20 -6.92 8.87 -3.75
CA LEU A 20 -6.10 8.51 -4.90
C LEU A 20 -4.95 9.51 -5.10
N SER A 21 -5.24 10.81 -5.15
CA SER A 21 -4.21 11.84 -5.30
C SER A 21 -3.20 11.82 -4.15
N THR A 22 -3.68 11.73 -2.90
CA THR A 22 -2.79 11.67 -1.73
C THR A 22 -1.89 10.44 -1.74
N LEU A 23 -2.44 9.27 -2.08
CA LEU A 23 -1.69 8.01 -2.19
C LEU A 23 -0.60 8.11 -3.27
N ILE A 24 -0.98 8.63 -4.45
CA ILE A 24 -0.05 8.81 -5.57
C ILE A 24 1.08 9.76 -5.16
N GLN A 25 0.75 10.92 -4.60
CA GLN A 25 1.75 11.91 -4.20
C GLN A 25 2.72 11.36 -3.16
N LYS A 26 2.20 10.72 -2.10
CA LYS A 26 3.04 10.16 -1.03
C LYS A 26 3.95 9.05 -1.53
N ARG A 27 3.44 8.15 -2.39
CA ARG A 27 4.25 7.07 -2.94
C ARG A 27 5.30 7.60 -3.92
N LEU A 28 4.95 8.56 -4.75
CA LEU A 28 5.88 9.19 -5.68
C LEU A 28 7.05 9.86 -4.92
N VAL A 29 6.78 10.55 -3.82
CA VAL A 29 7.82 11.09 -2.92
C VAL A 29 8.69 9.98 -2.32
N ALA A 30 8.12 8.84 -1.92
CA ALA A 30 8.90 7.71 -1.41
C ALA A 30 9.86 7.15 -2.48
N LEU A 31 9.39 7.00 -3.73
CA LEU A 31 10.24 6.60 -4.86
C LEU A 31 11.33 7.64 -5.17
N MET A 32 11.03 8.94 -5.03
CA MET A 32 12.02 10.01 -5.16
C MET A 32 13.10 9.95 -4.07
N LYS A 33 12.75 9.47 -2.87
CA LYS A 33 13.67 9.26 -1.74
C LYS A 33 14.50 7.97 -1.87
N GLY A 34 14.31 7.18 -2.93
CA GLY A 34 15.04 5.94 -3.16
C GLY A 34 14.38 4.68 -2.59
N ALA A 35 13.10 4.73 -2.22
CA ALA A 35 12.36 3.52 -1.86
C ALA A 35 12.30 2.55 -3.07
N PRO A 36 12.43 1.24 -2.84
CA PRO A 36 12.32 0.27 -3.92
C PRO A 36 10.88 0.17 -4.45
N PRO A 37 10.70 0.01 -5.78
CA PRO A 37 9.41 -0.31 -6.35
C PRO A 37 8.95 -1.70 -5.87
N LEU A 38 7.67 -1.85 -5.57
CA LEU A 38 7.04 -3.12 -5.13
C LEU A 38 6.54 -3.95 -6.31
N VAL A 39 6.65 -3.40 -7.52
CA VAL A 39 6.31 -4.06 -8.77
C VAL A 39 7.52 -4.06 -9.68
N ASP A 40 7.74 -5.20 -10.33
CA ASP A 40 8.75 -5.35 -11.35
C ASP A 40 8.18 -4.80 -12.67
N LEU A 41 8.55 -3.57 -12.99
CA LEU A 41 8.23 -2.94 -14.27
C LEU A 41 9.54 -2.56 -14.94
N ASP A 42 9.69 -2.96 -16.20
CA ASP A 42 10.75 -2.47 -17.10
C ASP A 42 10.44 -1.03 -17.55
N THR A 43 10.33 -0.12 -16.57
CA THR A 43 10.06 1.29 -16.83
C THR A 43 10.72 2.15 -15.76
N LYS A 44 11.26 3.29 -16.18
CA LYS A 44 11.77 4.33 -15.26
C LYS A 44 10.68 5.30 -14.82
N ASP A 45 9.48 5.16 -15.38
CA ASP A 45 8.38 6.05 -15.11
C ASP A 45 7.74 5.77 -13.74
N ARG A 46 8.05 6.64 -12.78
CA ARG A 46 7.58 6.51 -11.39
C ARG A 46 6.06 6.55 -11.31
N MET A 47 5.38 7.33 -12.14
CA MET A 47 3.92 7.41 -12.12
C MET A 47 3.31 6.06 -12.51
N LYS A 48 3.86 5.43 -13.54
CA LYS A 48 3.43 4.11 -14.00
C LYS A 48 3.65 3.03 -12.93
N ILE A 49 4.76 3.10 -12.20
CA ILE A 49 5.04 2.21 -11.06
C ILE A 49 3.96 2.37 -9.98
N VAL A 50 3.69 3.60 -9.55
CA VAL A 50 2.71 3.87 -8.50
C VAL A 50 1.32 3.37 -8.91
N LEU A 51 0.86 3.70 -10.11
CA LEU A 51 -0.44 3.23 -10.62
C LEU A 51 -0.54 1.70 -10.60
N ARG A 52 0.52 1.01 -11.04
CA ARG A 52 0.55 -0.45 -11.06
C ARG A 52 0.54 -1.05 -9.66
N GLU A 53 1.22 -0.43 -8.69
CA GLU A 53 1.20 -0.83 -7.28
C GLU A 53 -0.20 -0.70 -6.68
N ILE A 54 -0.95 0.36 -6.99
CA ILE A 54 -2.34 0.52 -6.54
C ILE A 54 -3.25 -0.51 -7.24
N MET A 55 -3.05 -0.73 -8.54
CA MET A 55 -3.83 -1.73 -9.28
C MET A 55 -3.61 -3.15 -8.75
N GLU A 56 -2.41 -3.49 -8.26
CA GLU A 56 -2.07 -4.78 -7.63
C GLU A 56 -2.34 -4.83 -6.12
N ASP A 57 -2.98 -3.81 -5.53
CA ASP A 57 -3.27 -3.74 -4.09
C ASP A 57 -2.03 -3.83 -3.19
N LYS A 58 -0.85 -3.45 -3.71
CA LYS A 58 0.41 -3.51 -2.95
C LYS A 58 0.61 -2.34 -2.00
N ILE A 59 -0.07 -1.23 -2.27
CA ILE A 59 -0.04 0.00 -1.48
C ILE A 59 -1.45 0.47 -1.14
N TYR A 60 -1.63 0.99 0.06
CA TYR A 60 -2.91 1.53 0.51
C TYR A 60 -2.69 2.66 1.53
N LEU A 61 -3.72 3.49 1.69
CA LEU A 61 -3.79 4.52 2.74
C LEU A 61 -4.34 3.89 4.02
N ASP A 62 -3.55 3.92 5.09
CA ASP A 62 -3.98 3.53 6.44
C ASP A 62 -5.03 4.50 7.01
N LEU A 63 -5.70 4.11 8.09
CA LEU A 63 -6.63 4.96 8.86
C LEU A 63 -6.01 6.30 9.29
N HIS A 64 -4.68 6.37 9.41
CA HIS A 64 -3.92 7.58 9.73
C HIS A 64 -3.44 8.37 8.50
N ASP A 65 -4.00 8.08 7.33
CA ASP A 65 -3.58 8.63 6.05
C ASP A 65 -2.09 8.35 5.74
N ARG A 66 -1.52 7.26 6.27
CA ARG A 66 -0.13 6.86 5.98
C ARG A 66 -0.10 5.84 4.85
N VAL A 67 0.83 5.97 3.92
CA VAL A 67 1.02 4.94 2.89
C VAL A 67 1.66 3.73 3.55
N ARG A 68 0.90 2.63 3.59
CA ARG A 68 1.37 1.32 4.03
C ARG A 68 1.54 0.43 2.80
N THR A 69 2.41 -0.56 2.93
CA THR A 69 2.59 -1.61 1.94
C THR A 69 2.06 -2.92 2.52
N VAL A 70 1.71 -3.89 1.67
CA VAL A 70 1.28 -5.22 2.14
C VAL A 70 2.37 -5.91 2.97
N ALA A 71 3.64 -5.59 2.73
CA ALA A 71 4.77 -6.08 3.52
C ALA A 71 4.86 -5.49 4.95
N ASP A 72 4.07 -4.46 5.27
CA ASP A 72 4.04 -3.81 6.59
C ASP A 72 2.92 -4.36 7.49
N LEU A 73 2.11 -5.33 7.02
CA LEU A 73 1.17 -6.00 7.91
C LEU A 73 1.96 -6.81 8.95
N PRO A 74 1.71 -6.62 10.25
CA PRO A 74 2.25 -7.52 11.25
C PRO A 74 1.68 -8.91 10.99
N GLU A 75 2.57 -9.88 10.82
CA GLU A 75 2.22 -11.29 10.74
C GLU A 75 1.38 -11.64 11.99
N PRO A 76 0.27 -12.39 11.87
CA PRO A 76 -0.57 -12.76 13.02
C PRO A 76 0.11 -13.72 14.02
N GLY A 77 1.44 -13.92 13.91
CA GLY A 77 2.24 -14.81 14.76
C GLY A 77 2.95 -14.14 15.94
N ASP A 78 2.97 -12.81 16.04
CA ASP A 78 3.61 -12.08 17.16
C ASP A 78 2.66 -11.79 18.34
N LEU A 79 1.48 -12.43 18.40
CA LEU A 79 0.75 -12.57 19.67
C LEU A 79 1.35 -13.75 20.45
N ASP A 80 2.44 -13.49 21.17
CA ASP A 80 2.94 -14.39 22.20
C ASP A 80 1.88 -14.55 23.31
N LEU A 81 1.04 -15.58 23.16
CA LEU A 81 0.14 -16.08 24.20
C LEU A 81 0.80 -17.19 25.03
N THR A 82 2.13 -17.33 24.99
CA THR A 82 2.86 -18.42 25.66
C THR A 82 3.78 -17.94 26.78
N GLY A 83 3.16 -17.59 27.91
CA GLY A 83 3.82 -17.63 29.21
C GLY A 83 2.79 -17.31 30.29
N GLY A 84 2.30 -18.22 31.12
CA GLY A 84 2.89 -19.44 31.65
C GLY A 84 2.70 -19.38 33.17
N GLY A 85 1.88 -20.27 33.73
CA GLY A 85 1.74 -20.41 35.18
C GLY A 85 0.37 -20.84 35.67
N LEU A 86 -0.10 -22.03 35.28
CA LEU A 86 -1.07 -22.74 36.12
C LEU A 86 -0.27 -23.45 37.23
N PRO A 87 -0.44 -23.10 38.51
CA PRO A 87 0.22 -23.86 39.57
C PRO A 87 -0.47 -25.23 39.72
N PRO A 88 0.29 -26.33 39.85
CA PRO A 88 -0.29 -27.64 40.08
C PRO A 88 -0.64 -27.85 41.57
N ALA A 89 -1.85 -28.39 41.78
CA ALA A 89 -2.40 -29.13 42.93
C ALA A 89 -2.33 -28.49 44.32
#